data_AF-A0A497JNH5-F1
#
_entry.id   AF-A0A497JNH5-F1
#
_cell.length_a   1.000
_cell.length_b   1.000
_cell.length_c   1.000
_cell.angle_alpha   90.00
_cell.angle_beta   90.00
_cell.angle_gamma   90.00
#
_symmetry.space_group_name_H-M   'P 1'
#
loop_
_entity.id
_entity.type
_entity.pdbx_description
1 polymer ?
#
loop_
_entity_poly.entity_id
_entity_poly.type
_entity_poly.pdbx_seq_one_letter_code
_entity_poly.pdbx_strand_id
1 'polypeptide(L)'
;MWRSLKNPEPLSHVFSLTLTVLEAKTTEKSKIVYGEVKTEPKPIVSIQLFDPKGKRRAIAQAEVSEDGSYKAENVYRFSREDPFGVWTLKVYQAGLTYEAKIKLGKVTVKPPTQKPVKVPPQKPQVPAKPTIKPPVKVSTSLTISVSPGKVELGKTVKVSGFISPPVANAKIVLTYKKAGEVKVTRTVISGLDGSFTDEFKPDAGGRWTVTASWEGSEKYKGSESSEIEFEVISKKCLIATATYGSEVAEEVQFLRGFREKIAYSTFAGVNFMDVFNTWYYSFSPYVAETIRVYEPLKNVMKTVLYPLLGILHLSTATYNLLGFNSELGIVMAGLVASSLIGLVYFTPPTTLILLALKRRIGKPLPKPSRLWFLVVGWFGALILIVLAEFLASPTLMKASTGSFVVLTIALTTGFTALKILNLKSV
;
A
#
# COMPACT_ATOMS: atom_id res chain seq x y z
N MET A 1 -26.77 -17.96 12.64
CA MET A 1 -27.06 -19.34 13.09
C MET A 1 -26.38 -20.25 12.08
N TRP A 2 -25.35 -21.00 12.46
CA TRP A 2 -24.69 -21.93 11.53
C TRP A 2 -25.54 -23.20 11.42
N ARG A 3 -25.86 -23.64 10.20
CA ARG A 3 -26.37 -24.99 9.94
C ARG A 3 -25.56 -25.59 8.80
N SER A 4 -24.75 -26.58 9.13
CA SER A 4 -24.07 -27.44 8.15
C SER A 4 -25.04 -28.56 7.77
N LEU A 5 -25.30 -28.71 6.47
CA LEU A 5 -25.87 -29.92 5.90
C LEU A 5 -24.70 -30.77 5.41
N LYS A 6 -24.38 -31.87 6.09
CA LYS A 6 -23.55 -32.96 5.54
C LYS A 6 -24.45 -34.21 5.49
N ASN A 7 -24.54 -34.92 4.37
CA ASN A 7 -23.54 -35.90 3.90
C ASN A 7 -23.53 -36.12 2.35
N PRO A 8 -22.51 -36.81 1.78
CA PRO A 8 -21.87 -36.49 0.48
C PRO A 8 -22.02 -37.51 -0.69
N GLU A 9 -21.65 -37.03 -1.91
CA GLU A 9 -21.08 -37.71 -3.13
C GLU A 9 -21.95 -38.63 -4.05
N PRO A 10 -21.63 -38.82 -5.37
CA PRO A 10 -20.32 -38.70 -6.04
C PRO A 10 -20.22 -37.84 -7.33
N LEU A 11 -18.97 -37.62 -7.76
CA LEU A 11 -18.49 -37.00 -9.00
C LEU A 11 -18.95 -37.73 -10.27
N SER A 12 -19.43 -37.00 -11.27
CA SER A 12 -19.48 -37.47 -12.67
C SER A 12 -19.01 -36.37 -13.63
N HIS A 13 -17.76 -36.48 -14.05
CA HIS A 13 -17.20 -35.74 -15.19
C HIS A 13 -18.01 -36.03 -16.47
N VAL A 14 -18.25 -35.01 -17.30
CA VAL A 14 -18.03 -35.11 -18.75
C VAL A 14 -17.46 -33.79 -19.24
N PHE A 15 -16.18 -33.83 -19.62
CA PHE A 15 -15.49 -32.81 -20.42
C PHE A 15 -16.04 -32.86 -21.85
N SER A 16 -16.27 -31.70 -22.46
CA SER A 16 -16.41 -31.56 -23.92
C SER A 16 -15.75 -30.26 -24.34
N LEU A 17 -14.53 -30.39 -24.87
CA LEU A 17 -13.73 -29.33 -25.43
C LEU A 17 -13.96 -29.37 -26.95
N THR A 18 -14.55 -28.32 -27.54
CA THR A 18 -14.53 -28.15 -28.98
C THR A 18 -13.87 -26.82 -29.32
N LEU A 19 -12.65 -26.96 -29.82
CA LEU A 19 -11.76 -25.89 -30.25
C LEU A 19 -11.88 -25.83 -31.77
N THR A 20 -12.29 -24.68 -32.33
CA THR A 20 -12.14 -24.43 -33.78
C THR A 20 -11.43 -23.11 -33.97
N VAL A 21 -10.28 -23.20 -34.64
CA VAL A 21 -9.30 -22.14 -34.88
C VAL A 21 -9.76 -21.19 -35.99
N LEU A 22 -9.31 -19.95 -35.83
CA LEU A 22 -9.58 -18.71 -36.55
C LEU A 22 -9.26 -18.73 -38.06
N GLU A 23 -9.95 -17.86 -38.81
CA GLU A 23 -9.32 -17.07 -39.87
C GLU A 23 -9.59 -15.58 -39.66
N ALA A 24 -8.51 -14.80 -39.72
CA ALA A 24 -8.51 -13.34 -39.57
C ALA A 24 -8.66 -12.65 -40.93
N LYS A 25 -9.57 -11.68 -41.03
CA LYS A 25 -9.44 -10.56 -41.96
C LYS A 25 -9.60 -9.25 -41.18
N THR A 26 -8.47 -8.61 -40.96
CA THR A 26 -8.33 -7.25 -40.44
C THR A 26 -8.85 -6.22 -41.44
N THR A 27 -9.64 -5.26 -40.94
CA THR A 27 -9.44 -3.83 -41.22
C THR A 27 -10.01 -3.00 -40.07
N GLU A 28 -9.10 -2.26 -39.44
CA GLU A 28 -9.23 -1.16 -38.47
C GLU A 28 -10.63 -0.73 -37.97
N LYS A 29 -10.85 -0.82 -36.66
CA LYS A 29 -10.92 0.34 -35.72
C LYS A 29 -11.24 -0.12 -34.28
N SER A 30 -10.60 0.54 -33.32
CA SER A 30 -10.79 0.48 -31.85
C SER A 30 -10.66 -0.89 -31.16
N LYS A 31 -9.51 -1.15 -30.55
CA LYS A 31 -9.29 -2.28 -29.65
C LYS A 31 -9.77 -1.91 -28.23
N ILE A 32 -11.06 -2.09 -27.94
CA ILE A 32 -11.52 -2.24 -26.56
C ILE A 32 -11.41 -3.74 -26.25
N VAL A 33 -10.51 -4.10 -25.33
CA VAL A 33 -10.41 -5.48 -24.84
C VAL A 33 -11.43 -5.64 -23.71
N TYR A 34 -12.56 -6.28 -24.01
CA TYR A 34 -13.41 -6.85 -22.97
C TYR A 34 -12.82 -8.22 -22.61
N GLY A 35 -12.28 -8.34 -21.40
CA GLY A 35 -12.02 -9.64 -20.79
C GLY A 35 -13.32 -10.14 -20.16
N GLU A 36 -13.99 -11.11 -20.77
CA GLU A 36 -15.03 -11.88 -20.10
C GLU A 36 -14.37 -12.80 -19.07
N VAL A 37 -14.45 -12.43 -17.80
CA VAL A 37 -14.26 -13.39 -16.71
C VAL A 37 -15.53 -14.22 -16.67
N LYS A 38 -15.45 -15.46 -17.13
CA LYS A 38 -16.51 -16.46 -17.04
C LYS A 38 -16.68 -16.87 -15.58
N THR A 39 -17.38 -16.06 -14.78
CA THR A 39 -17.81 -16.49 -13.44
C THR A 39 -19.10 -17.29 -13.60
N GLU A 40 -19.04 -18.60 -13.34
CA GLU A 40 -20.26 -19.40 -13.16
C GLU A 40 -21.14 -18.73 -12.10
N PRO A 41 -22.46 -18.54 -12.35
CA PRO A 41 -23.33 -17.87 -11.40
C PRO A 41 -23.44 -18.72 -10.12
N LYS A 42 -22.85 -18.25 -9.03
CA LYS A 42 -22.98 -18.88 -7.71
C LYS A 42 -24.46 -18.88 -7.28
N PRO A 43 -25.02 -20.02 -6.83
CA PRO A 43 -26.42 -20.06 -6.44
C PRO A 43 -26.68 -19.15 -5.24
N ILE A 44 -27.75 -18.34 -5.31
CA ILE A 44 -28.16 -17.41 -4.25
C ILE A 44 -29.37 -17.97 -3.50
N VAL A 45 -29.34 -17.90 -2.17
CA VAL A 45 -30.48 -18.26 -1.31
C VAL A 45 -31.18 -17.03 -0.77
N SER A 46 -32.52 -17.08 -0.67
CA SER A 46 -33.32 -16.03 -0.05
C SER A 46 -33.77 -16.46 1.34
N ILE A 47 -33.44 -15.66 2.36
CA ILE A 47 -33.79 -15.89 3.76
C ILE A 47 -34.84 -14.86 4.15
N GLN A 48 -36.01 -15.32 4.59
CA GLN A 48 -37.14 -14.45 4.97
C GLN A 48 -37.59 -14.75 6.40
N LEU A 49 -37.81 -13.70 7.20
CA LEU A 49 -38.30 -13.80 8.57
C LEU A 49 -39.75 -13.28 8.64
N PHE A 50 -40.64 -14.07 9.23
CA PHE A 50 -42.05 -13.77 9.43
C PHE A 50 -42.38 -13.66 10.92
N ASP A 51 -43.19 -12.67 11.26
CA ASP A 51 -43.72 -12.49 12.62
C ASP A 51 -44.83 -13.51 12.96
N PRO A 52 -45.27 -13.60 14.23
CA PRO A 52 -46.29 -14.55 14.65
C PRO A 52 -47.67 -14.33 14.03
N LYS A 53 -47.90 -13.18 13.37
CA LYS A 53 -49.11 -12.86 12.62
C LYS A 53 -48.97 -13.19 11.12
N GLY A 54 -47.85 -13.78 10.71
CA GLY A 54 -47.57 -14.16 9.33
C GLY A 54 -47.04 -13.02 8.45
N LYS A 55 -46.72 -11.85 9.00
CA LYS A 55 -46.19 -10.71 8.23
C LYS A 55 -44.67 -10.79 8.11
N ARG A 56 -44.15 -10.65 6.89
CA ARG A 56 -42.69 -10.64 6.62
C ARG A 56 -42.05 -9.39 7.23
N ARG A 57 -41.02 -9.57 8.04
CA ARG A 57 -40.30 -8.49 8.77
C ARG A 57 -38.89 -8.24 8.25
N ALA A 58 -38.25 -9.23 7.64
CA ALA A 58 -36.94 -9.08 7.04
C ALA A 58 -36.73 -10.03 5.86
N ILE A 59 -35.85 -9.62 4.94
CA ILE A 59 -35.34 -10.44 3.84
C ILE A 59 -33.84 -10.21 3.72
N ALA A 60 -33.10 -11.29 3.48
CA ALA A 60 -31.68 -11.24 3.15
C ALA A 60 -31.39 -12.22 2.00
N GLN A 61 -30.35 -11.93 1.24
CA GLN A 61 -29.80 -12.82 0.22
C GLN A 61 -28.40 -13.22 0.66
N ALA A 62 -28.03 -14.48 0.43
CA ALA A 62 -26.69 -14.99 0.68
C ALA A 62 -26.22 -15.82 -0.51
N GLU A 63 -24.97 -15.60 -0.91
CA GLU A 63 -24.29 -16.48 -1.87
C GLU A 63 -23.94 -17.79 -1.17
N VAL A 64 -24.16 -18.91 -1.87
CA VAL A 64 -23.76 -20.23 -1.40
C VAL A 64 -22.27 -20.40 -1.72
N SER A 65 -21.50 -20.71 -0.69
CA SER A 65 -20.07 -20.99 -0.77
C SER A 65 -19.83 -22.34 -1.46
N GLU A 66 -18.60 -22.59 -1.92
CA GLU A 66 -18.23 -23.83 -2.65
C GLU A 66 -18.47 -25.11 -1.82
N ASP A 67 -18.54 -25.00 -0.50
CA ASP A 67 -18.85 -26.08 0.44
C ASP A 67 -20.36 -26.30 0.69
N GLY A 68 -21.22 -25.56 -0.02
CA GLY A 68 -22.68 -25.59 0.14
C GLY A 68 -23.22 -24.78 1.32
N SER A 69 -22.36 -24.07 2.06
CA SER A 69 -22.77 -23.25 3.20
C SER A 69 -23.20 -21.83 2.77
N TYR A 70 -24.10 -21.21 3.54
CA TYR A 70 -24.54 -19.85 3.29
C TYR A 70 -24.70 -19.10 4.62
N LYS A 71 -24.38 -17.80 4.61
CA LYS A 71 -24.38 -16.96 5.81
C LYS A 71 -24.94 -15.58 5.50
N ALA A 72 -25.93 -15.17 6.28
CA ALA A 72 -26.43 -13.80 6.30
C ALA A 72 -26.33 -13.27 7.75
N GLU A 73 -25.65 -12.15 7.92
CA GLU A 73 -25.52 -11.47 9.21
C GLU A 73 -26.48 -10.28 9.29
N ASN A 74 -26.88 -9.92 10.52
CA ASN A 74 -27.72 -8.75 10.79
C ASN A 74 -29.08 -8.73 10.06
N VAL A 75 -29.64 -9.90 9.73
CA VAL A 75 -30.91 -10.04 8.98
C VAL A 75 -32.07 -9.33 9.69
N TYR A 76 -32.16 -9.41 11.02
CA TYR A 76 -33.17 -8.70 11.80
C TYR A 76 -32.72 -8.47 13.25
N ARG A 77 -33.03 -7.30 13.81
CA ARG A 77 -32.73 -6.95 15.20
C ARG A 77 -34.05 -6.77 15.97
N PHE A 78 -34.30 -7.66 16.94
CA PHE A 78 -35.48 -7.59 17.80
C PHE A 78 -35.43 -6.37 18.73
N SER A 79 -36.58 -5.73 18.88
CA SER A 79 -36.84 -4.55 19.70
C SER A 79 -37.90 -4.87 20.77
N ARG A 80 -38.12 -3.94 21.72
CA ARG A 80 -39.15 -4.10 22.76
C ARG A 80 -40.59 -4.02 22.22
N GLU A 81 -40.76 -3.58 20.98
CA GLU A 81 -42.06 -3.39 20.33
C GLU A 81 -42.48 -4.62 19.50
N ASP A 82 -41.60 -5.62 19.36
CA ASP A 82 -41.84 -6.80 18.55
C ASP A 82 -42.80 -7.79 19.22
N PRO A 83 -43.76 -8.39 18.47
CA PRO A 83 -44.76 -9.27 19.03
C PRO A 83 -44.15 -10.56 19.60
N PHE A 84 -44.52 -10.90 20.83
CA PHE A 84 -44.25 -12.20 21.43
C PHE A 84 -45.02 -13.29 20.70
N GLY A 85 -44.40 -14.45 20.52
CA GLY A 85 -45.01 -15.57 19.80
C GLY A 85 -43.99 -16.39 19.01
N VAL A 86 -44.49 -17.23 18.10
CA VAL A 86 -43.66 -18.08 17.24
C VAL A 86 -43.37 -17.34 15.94
N TRP A 87 -42.11 -16.97 15.75
CA TRP A 87 -41.57 -16.39 14.52
C TRP A 87 -41.13 -17.51 13.57
N THR A 88 -41.34 -17.32 12.28
CA THR A 88 -41.03 -18.34 11.26
C THR A 88 -39.95 -17.81 10.32
N LEU A 89 -38.86 -18.56 10.19
CA LEU A 89 -37.79 -18.32 9.23
C LEU A 89 -37.97 -19.28 8.04
N LYS A 90 -38.08 -18.73 6.82
CA LYS A 90 -38.14 -19.52 5.59
C LYS A 90 -36.92 -19.25 4.73
N VAL A 91 -36.29 -20.30 4.23
CA VAL A 91 -35.17 -20.22 3.30
C VAL A 91 -35.60 -20.84 1.97
N TYR A 92 -35.41 -20.09 0.89
CA TYR A 92 -35.79 -20.46 -0.47
C TYR A 92 -34.56 -20.63 -1.35
N GLN A 93 -34.46 -21.77 -2.04
CA GLN A 93 -33.43 -22.05 -3.02
C GLN A 93 -34.02 -22.86 -4.17
N ALA A 94 -34.07 -22.30 -5.38
CA ALA A 94 -34.46 -23.00 -6.62
C ALA A 94 -35.72 -23.87 -6.52
N GLY A 95 -36.76 -23.40 -5.82
CA GLY A 95 -38.03 -24.12 -5.63
C GLY A 95 -38.13 -24.97 -4.35
N LEU A 96 -37.02 -25.21 -3.65
CA LEU A 96 -37.00 -25.87 -2.34
C LEU A 96 -37.17 -24.83 -1.22
N THR A 97 -38.04 -25.16 -0.25
CA THR A 97 -38.32 -24.30 0.91
C THR A 97 -37.99 -25.05 2.20
N TYR A 98 -37.17 -24.42 3.05
CA TYR A 98 -36.90 -24.90 4.40
C TYR A 98 -37.48 -23.95 5.44
N GLU A 99 -38.16 -24.48 6.46
CA GLU A 99 -38.78 -23.68 7.52
C GLU A 99 -38.21 -24.00 8.91
N ALA A 100 -37.92 -22.96 9.69
CA ALA A 100 -37.54 -23.05 11.10
C ALA A 100 -38.39 -22.11 11.96
N LYS A 101 -38.82 -22.57 13.14
CA LYS A 101 -39.68 -21.81 14.06
C LYS A 101 -38.93 -21.41 15.32
N ILE A 102 -39.09 -20.15 15.74
CA ILE A 102 -38.40 -19.54 16.90
C ILE A 102 -39.46 -18.96 17.84
N LYS A 103 -39.53 -19.41 19.10
CA LYS A 103 -40.54 -18.95 20.08
C LYS A 103 -39.96 -17.86 21.00
N LEU A 104 -40.54 -16.67 20.98
CA LEU A 104 -40.28 -15.60 21.96
C LEU A 104 -41.32 -15.66 23.10
N GLY A 105 -40.88 -15.96 24.31
CA GLY A 105 -41.71 -16.04 25.53
C GLY A 105 -41.56 -14.85 26.48
N LYS A 106 -42.58 -14.61 27.33
CA LYS A 106 -42.51 -13.67 28.45
C LYS A 106 -41.81 -14.33 29.65
N VAL A 107 -40.85 -13.64 30.26
CA VAL A 107 -40.28 -14.03 31.56
C VAL A 107 -41.22 -13.52 32.66
N THR A 108 -41.97 -14.42 33.28
CA THR A 108 -42.88 -14.09 34.40
C THR A 108 -42.21 -14.50 35.71
N VAL A 109 -41.79 -13.53 36.53
CA VAL A 109 -41.38 -13.78 37.92
C VAL A 109 -42.66 -13.96 38.74
N LYS A 110 -42.88 -15.16 39.31
CA LYS A 110 -44.01 -15.43 40.20
C LYS A 110 -43.74 -14.88 41.61
N PRO A 111 -44.70 -14.19 42.25
CA PRO A 111 -44.65 -13.88 43.67
C PRO A 111 -45.14 -15.08 44.50
N PRO A 112 -44.57 -15.39 45.69
CA PRO A 112 -45.07 -16.46 46.54
C PRO A 112 -46.10 -15.94 47.57
N THR A 113 -47.19 -16.69 47.72
CA THR A 113 -48.11 -16.73 48.86
C THR A 113 -48.22 -18.23 49.23
N GLN A 114 -48.31 -18.71 50.47
CA GLN A 114 -48.89 -18.15 51.69
C GLN A 114 -48.63 -19.12 52.90
N LYS A 115 -48.78 -18.60 54.13
CA LYS A 115 -49.29 -19.20 55.40
C LYS A 115 -48.36 -19.16 56.64
N PRO A 116 -48.96 -18.96 57.84
CA PRO A 116 -48.38 -18.14 58.91
C PRO A 116 -47.63 -18.98 59.94
N VAL A 117 -46.47 -18.49 60.39
CA VAL A 117 -45.74 -19.07 61.53
C VAL A 117 -45.52 -18.00 62.59
N LYS A 118 -45.87 -18.40 63.81
CA LYS A 118 -45.86 -17.69 65.10
C LYS A 118 -44.50 -17.04 65.38
N VAL A 119 -44.53 -15.81 65.90
CA VAL A 119 -43.37 -15.05 66.41
C VAL A 119 -43.00 -15.55 67.82
N PRO A 120 -41.71 -15.81 68.08
CA PRO A 120 -41.03 -15.35 69.30
C PRO A 120 -39.74 -14.55 68.99
N PRO A 121 -39.17 -13.81 69.96
CA PRO A 121 -38.58 -12.50 69.72
C PRO A 121 -37.13 -12.49 69.19
N GLN A 122 -36.82 -11.40 68.48
CA GLN A 122 -35.51 -11.02 67.94
C GLN A 122 -34.44 -10.87 69.03
N LYS A 123 -33.22 -11.35 68.72
CA LYS A 123 -31.96 -10.79 69.25
C LYS A 123 -31.39 -9.81 68.20
N PRO A 124 -30.77 -8.69 68.60
CA PRO A 124 -30.40 -7.61 67.68
C PRO A 124 -29.23 -8.03 66.80
N GLN A 125 -29.36 -7.90 65.47
CA GLN A 125 -28.23 -7.93 64.53
C GLN A 125 -27.94 -6.53 64.02
N VAL A 126 -26.68 -6.15 64.19
CA VAL A 126 -26.03 -4.90 63.77
C VAL A 126 -26.25 -4.66 62.26
N PRO A 127 -26.61 -3.44 61.82
CA PRO A 127 -26.84 -3.16 60.41
C PRO A 127 -25.53 -3.22 59.61
N ALA A 128 -25.45 -4.14 58.65
CA ALA A 128 -24.40 -4.18 57.65
C ALA A 128 -24.61 -3.06 56.61
N LYS A 129 -23.52 -2.32 56.37
CA LYS A 129 -23.36 -1.20 55.45
C LYS A 129 -23.78 -1.57 54.01
N PRO A 130 -24.54 -0.74 53.27
CA PRO A 130 -24.96 -1.04 51.90
C PRO A 130 -23.79 -1.00 50.91
N THR A 131 -23.59 -2.11 50.17
CA THR A 131 -22.62 -2.19 49.06
C THR A 131 -23.26 -1.73 47.76
N ILE A 132 -22.80 -0.60 47.22
CA ILE A 132 -23.25 -0.03 45.94
C ILE A 132 -22.67 -0.88 44.79
N LYS A 133 -23.51 -1.44 43.91
CA LYS A 133 -23.06 -2.06 42.65
C LYS A 133 -22.55 -0.96 41.71
N PRO A 134 -21.34 -1.08 41.12
CA PRO A 134 -20.82 -0.05 40.22
C PRO A 134 -21.70 0.12 38.97
N PRO A 135 -21.79 1.33 38.40
CA PRO A 135 -22.64 1.63 37.24
C PRO A 135 -22.21 0.82 36.01
N VAL A 136 -23.17 0.21 35.32
CA VAL A 136 -22.94 -0.59 34.10
C VAL A 136 -22.64 0.33 32.92
N LYS A 137 -21.41 0.30 32.40
CA LYS A 137 -20.97 1.09 31.24
C LYS A 137 -21.60 0.64 29.92
N VAL A 138 -21.87 1.58 29.01
CA VAL A 138 -22.45 1.35 27.67
C VAL A 138 -21.38 0.87 26.69
N SER A 139 -21.63 -0.22 25.95
CA SER A 139 -20.68 -0.71 24.93
C SER A 139 -20.63 0.19 23.69
N THR A 140 -19.45 0.35 23.07
CA THR A 140 -19.27 1.07 21.79
C THR A 140 -18.72 0.17 20.69
N SER A 141 -18.81 0.63 19.44
CA SER A 141 -18.20 0.01 18.26
C SER A 141 -17.56 1.08 17.38
N LEU A 142 -16.37 0.81 16.84
CA LEU A 142 -15.67 1.66 15.88
C LEU A 142 -15.72 1.07 14.48
N THR A 143 -15.97 1.91 13.49
CA THR A 143 -15.84 1.58 12.07
C THR A 143 -14.91 2.57 11.40
N ILE A 144 -14.13 2.09 10.44
CA ILE A 144 -13.22 2.90 9.63
C ILE A 144 -13.39 2.57 8.14
N SER A 145 -12.93 3.47 7.29
CA SER A 145 -12.82 3.33 5.85
C SER A 145 -11.61 4.12 5.35
N VAL A 146 -11.05 3.69 4.23
CA VAL A 146 -9.85 4.29 3.63
C VAL A 146 -10.14 4.66 2.19
N SER A 147 -9.78 5.89 1.80
CA SER A 147 -9.91 6.35 0.41
C SER A 147 -8.76 7.29 0.02
N PRO A 148 -8.12 7.09 -1.15
CA PRO A 148 -8.29 5.96 -2.06
C PRO A 148 -7.64 4.67 -1.51
N GLY A 149 -8.13 3.49 -1.92
CA GLY A 149 -7.54 2.20 -1.52
C GLY A 149 -6.15 1.92 -2.13
N LYS A 150 -5.76 2.70 -3.16
CA LYS A 150 -4.42 2.73 -3.74
C LYS A 150 -3.92 4.17 -3.81
N VAL A 151 -2.73 4.43 -3.28
CA VAL A 151 -2.17 5.78 -3.19
C VAL A 151 -0.69 5.78 -3.61
N GLU A 152 -0.24 6.79 -4.33
CA GLU A 152 1.19 6.90 -4.67
C GLU A 152 2.00 7.35 -3.45
N LEU A 153 3.24 6.86 -3.32
CA LEU A 153 4.13 7.27 -2.23
C LEU A 153 4.28 8.81 -2.18
N GLY A 154 4.04 9.40 -1.00
CA GLY A 154 4.08 10.85 -0.80
C GLY A 154 2.76 11.58 -1.09
N LYS A 155 1.71 10.88 -1.54
CA LYS A 155 0.33 11.39 -1.54
C LYS A 155 -0.36 11.02 -0.22
N THR A 156 -1.38 11.79 0.12
CA THR A 156 -2.16 11.60 1.34
C THR A 156 -3.29 10.60 1.10
N VAL A 157 -3.50 9.70 2.07
CA VAL A 157 -4.68 8.85 2.16
C VAL A 157 -5.60 9.38 3.25
N LYS A 158 -6.90 9.41 2.97
CA LYS A 158 -7.91 9.84 3.94
C LYS A 158 -8.47 8.61 4.64
N VAL A 159 -8.30 8.54 5.95
CA VAL A 159 -8.93 7.54 6.82
C VAL A 159 -10.10 8.21 7.51
N SER A 160 -11.31 7.68 7.33
CA SER A 160 -12.52 8.22 7.95
C SER A 160 -13.22 7.13 8.75
N GLY A 161 -13.95 7.49 9.80
CA GLY A 161 -14.63 6.52 10.62
C GLY A 161 -15.66 7.12 11.56
N PHE A 162 -16.37 6.24 12.27
CA PHE A 162 -17.42 6.62 13.22
C PHE A 162 -17.35 5.76 14.48
N ILE A 163 -17.66 6.36 15.62
CA ILE A 163 -17.93 5.66 16.88
C ILE A 163 -19.44 5.60 17.13
N SER A 164 -19.95 4.39 17.47
CA SER A 164 -21.37 4.17 17.76
C SER A 164 -21.56 3.53 19.14
N PRO A 165 -22.49 4.03 19.99
CA PRO A 165 -23.25 5.27 19.84
C PRO A 165 -22.34 6.51 19.74
N PRO A 166 -22.80 7.64 19.16
CA PRO A 166 -22.00 8.85 19.03
C PRO A 166 -21.44 9.32 20.37
N VAL A 167 -20.11 9.41 20.46
CA VAL A 167 -19.40 9.96 21.60
C VAL A 167 -18.61 11.16 21.09
N ALA A 168 -18.98 12.35 21.54
CA ALA A 168 -18.26 13.57 21.21
C ALA A 168 -16.92 13.65 21.97
N ASN A 169 -15.91 14.21 21.33
CA ASN A 169 -14.59 14.45 21.93
C ASN A 169 -13.86 13.17 22.40
N ALA A 170 -14.18 12.01 21.82
CA ALA A 170 -13.46 10.78 22.09
C ALA A 170 -12.09 10.82 21.42
N LYS A 171 -11.02 10.54 22.19
CA LYS A 171 -9.65 10.45 21.69
C LYS A 171 -9.40 9.07 21.07
N ILE A 172 -9.60 8.96 19.77
CA ILE A 172 -9.46 7.71 19.01
C ILE A 172 -8.02 7.59 18.53
N VAL A 173 -7.40 6.44 18.78
CA VAL A 173 -6.02 6.14 18.38
C VAL A 173 -6.05 5.28 17.12
N LEU A 174 -5.55 5.86 16.01
CA LEU A 174 -5.31 5.19 14.75
C LEU A 174 -3.91 4.59 14.74
N THR A 175 -3.81 3.28 14.53
CA THR A 175 -2.53 2.58 14.41
C THR A 175 -2.35 2.11 12.97
N TYR A 176 -1.38 2.71 12.29
CA TYR A 176 -0.93 2.34 10.95
C TYR A 176 0.21 1.33 11.08
N LYS A 177 0.10 0.19 10.38
CA LYS A 177 1.15 -0.83 10.33
C LYS A 177 1.62 -1.04 8.91
N LYS A 178 2.93 -1.11 8.73
CA LYS A 178 3.56 -1.52 7.46
C LYS A 178 4.15 -2.92 7.63
N ALA A 179 3.63 -3.90 6.89
CA ALA A 179 4.13 -5.28 6.84
C ALA A 179 4.59 -5.85 8.20
N GLY A 180 3.84 -5.59 9.28
CA GLY A 180 4.07 -6.15 10.62
C GLY A 180 5.13 -5.45 11.50
N GLU A 181 6.01 -4.61 10.97
CA GLU A 181 7.20 -4.15 11.72
C GLU A 181 7.13 -2.68 12.19
N VAL A 182 6.58 -1.78 11.38
CA VAL A 182 6.54 -0.34 11.72
C VAL A 182 5.13 0.04 12.13
N LYS A 183 4.98 0.50 13.38
CA LYS A 183 3.71 1.00 13.94
C LYS A 183 3.79 2.52 14.09
N VAL A 184 2.97 3.24 13.34
CA VAL A 184 2.77 4.68 13.52
C VAL A 184 1.42 4.88 14.17
N THR A 185 1.36 5.61 15.29
CA THR A 185 0.11 5.91 15.98
C THR A 185 -0.24 7.39 15.82
N ARG A 186 -1.53 7.68 15.61
CA ARG A 186 -2.07 9.03 15.53
C ARG A 186 -3.33 9.13 16.37
N THR A 187 -3.53 10.25 17.03
CA THR A 187 -4.75 10.49 17.81
C THR A 187 -5.63 11.49 17.10
N VAL A 188 -6.89 11.12 16.89
CA VAL A 188 -7.94 12.00 16.35
C VAL A 188 -9.06 12.16 17.36
N ILE A 189 -9.80 13.26 17.24
CA ILE A 189 -10.92 13.59 18.12
C ILE A 189 -12.21 13.41 17.33
N SER A 190 -13.18 12.69 17.90
CA SER A 190 -14.49 12.52 17.28
C SER A 190 -15.37 13.78 17.40
N GLY A 191 -16.13 14.05 16.34
CA GLY A 191 -17.16 15.09 16.30
C GLY A 191 -18.41 14.75 17.11
N LEU A 192 -19.38 15.67 17.12
CA LEU A 192 -20.65 15.52 17.85
C LEU A 192 -21.49 14.33 17.36
N ASP A 193 -21.35 13.98 16.09
CA ASP A 193 -21.97 12.83 15.43
C ASP A 193 -21.17 11.53 15.57
N GLY A 194 -20.03 11.58 16.28
CA GLY A 194 -19.12 10.46 16.44
C GLY A 194 -18.20 10.23 15.24
N SER A 195 -18.24 11.09 14.21
CA SER A 195 -17.34 11.00 13.05
C SER A 195 -15.92 11.42 13.39
N PHE A 196 -14.93 10.85 12.72
CA PHE A 196 -13.54 11.29 12.79
C PHE A 196 -12.85 11.08 11.44
N THR A 197 -11.78 11.82 11.21
CA THR A 197 -11.00 11.76 9.98
C THR A 197 -9.53 12.03 10.27
N ASP A 198 -8.65 11.28 9.60
CA ASP A 198 -7.22 11.54 9.54
C ASP A 198 -6.74 11.62 8.09
N GLU A 199 -5.78 12.50 7.87
CA GLU A 199 -5.04 12.62 6.62
C GLU A 199 -3.62 12.09 6.83
N PHE A 200 -3.40 10.83 6.44
CA PHE A 200 -2.13 10.13 6.62
C PHE A 200 -1.29 10.19 5.34
N LYS A 201 -0.01 10.55 5.47
CA LYS A 201 0.95 10.54 4.37
C LYS A 201 1.94 9.40 4.60
N PRO A 202 1.79 8.26 3.90
CA PRO A 202 2.69 7.12 4.05
C PRO A 202 4.13 7.51 3.68
N ASP A 203 5.07 7.03 4.48
CA ASP A 203 6.51 7.28 4.33
C ASP A 203 7.22 6.23 3.47
N ALA A 204 6.57 5.11 3.19
CA ALA A 204 7.11 4.05 2.36
C ALA A 204 6.04 3.29 1.56
N GLY A 205 6.46 2.75 0.41
CA GLY A 205 5.60 1.94 -0.45
C GLY A 205 5.32 0.55 0.12
N GLY A 206 4.25 -0.10 -0.37
CA GLY A 206 3.85 -1.46 0.00
C GLY A 206 2.45 -1.53 0.60
N ARG A 207 2.13 -2.68 1.21
CA ARG A 207 0.85 -2.91 1.90
C ARG A 207 0.88 -2.31 3.29
N TRP A 208 -0.14 -1.50 3.58
CA TRP A 208 -0.37 -0.88 4.88
C TRP A 208 -1.69 -1.36 5.45
N THR A 209 -1.74 -1.50 6.76
CA THR A 209 -2.99 -1.72 7.49
C THR A 209 -3.25 -0.60 8.49
N VAL A 210 -4.52 -0.31 8.73
CA VAL A 210 -4.95 0.68 9.72
C VAL A 210 -6.03 0.09 10.62
N THR A 211 -5.91 0.40 11.92
CA THR A 211 -6.85 0.00 12.98
C THR A 211 -7.17 1.21 13.85
N ALA A 212 -8.42 1.36 14.27
CA ALA A 212 -8.84 2.39 15.21
C ALA A 212 -9.17 1.78 16.56
N SER A 213 -8.68 2.39 17.64
CA SER A 213 -8.93 1.95 19.00
C SER A 213 -9.34 3.11 19.90
N TRP A 214 -10.21 2.84 20.86
CA TRP A 214 -10.60 3.77 21.90
C TRP A 214 -10.71 3.05 23.24
N GLU A 215 -10.09 3.58 24.28
CA GLU A 215 -10.05 2.96 25.61
C GLU A 215 -11.39 3.02 26.36
N GLY A 216 -12.29 3.91 25.94
CA GLY A 216 -13.57 4.15 26.60
C GLY A 216 -13.52 5.33 27.57
N SER A 217 -14.51 5.39 28.47
CA SER A 217 -14.65 6.45 29.48
C SER A 217 -15.34 5.90 30.74
N GLU A 218 -15.70 6.76 31.68
CA GLU A 218 -16.51 6.39 32.84
C GLU A 218 -17.90 5.86 32.43
N LYS A 219 -18.47 6.40 31.34
CA LYS A 219 -19.81 6.05 30.86
C LYS A 219 -19.83 4.95 29.80
N TYR A 220 -18.77 4.87 28.99
CA TYR A 220 -18.70 3.99 27.82
C TYR A 220 -17.53 3.00 27.95
N LYS A 221 -17.70 1.77 27.46
CA LYS A 221 -16.60 0.82 27.30
C LYS A 221 -15.77 1.18 26.07
N GLY A 222 -14.49 0.79 26.06
CA GLY A 222 -13.65 0.90 24.88
C GLY A 222 -14.05 -0.06 23.76
N SER A 223 -13.52 0.18 22.57
CA SER A 223 -13.75 -0.64 21.38
C SER A 223 -12.60 -0.50 20.38
N GLU A 224 -12.44 -1.49 19.52
CA GLU A 224 -11.48 -1.51 18.41
C GLU A 224 -12.23 -1.80 17.11
N SER A 225 -11.75 -1.24 16.00
CA SER A 225 -12.30 -1.49 14.66
C SER A 225 -11.68 -2.73 14.00
N SER A 226 -12.32 -3.22 12.94
CA SER A 226 -11.67 -4.13 12.00
C SER A 226 -10.44 -3.48 11.36
N GLU A 227 -9.47 -4.28 10.98
CA GLU A 227 -8.28 -3.86 10.24
C GLU A 227 -8.61 -3.67 8.76
N ILE A 228 -8.21 -2.52 8.19
CA ILE A 228 -8.37 -2.23 6.76
C ILE A 228 -7.02 -2.11 6.10
N GLU A 229 -6.90 -2.70 4.91
CA GLU A 229 -5.70 -2.66 4.08
C GLU A 229 -5.80 -1.60 2.99
N PHE A 230 -4.69 -0.90 2.72
CA PHE A 230 -4.52 -0.07 1.52
C PHE A 230 -3.12 -0.24 0.93
N GLU A 231 -3.00 -0.03 -0.38
CA GLU A 231 -1.76 -0.22 -1.13
C GLU A 231 -1.09 1.12 -1.44
N VAL A 232 0.16 1.27 -1.03
CA VAL A 232 0.98 2.43 -1.40
C VAL A 232 1.86 2.05 -2.59
N ILE A 233 1.49 2.55 -3.76
CA ILE A 233 2.23 2.34 -5.01
C ILE A 233 3.50 3.21 -4.95
N SER A 234 4.64 2.57 -4.63
CA SER A 234 5.95 3.15 -4.88
C SER A 234 6.43 2.76 -6.28
N LYS A 235 7.08 3.68 -6.97
CA LYS A 235 7.86 3.39 -8.18
C LYS A 235 8.78 2.18 -7.91
N LYS A 236 8.80 1.16 -8.78
CA LYS A 236 9.53 -0.11 -8.55
C LYS A 236 10.94 -0.08 -9.15
N CYS A 237 11.92 -0.67 -8.48
CA CYS A 237 13.26 -0.86 -9.05
C CYS A 237 13.28 -2.05 -10.03
N LEU A 238 12.52 -1.96 -11.13
CA LEU A 238 12.22 -3.09 -12.04
C LEU A 238 13.43 -3.94 -12.45
N ILE A 239 14.51 -3.31 -12.92
CA ILE A 239 15.73 -4.02 -13.35
C ILE A 239 16.37 -4.73 -12.16
N ALA A 240 16.58 -4.04 -11.04
CA ALA A 240 17.17 -4.63 -9.85
C ALA A 240 16.30 -5.79 -9.30
N THR A 241 14.99 -5.62 -9.22
CA THR A 241 14.06 -6.69 -8.81
C THR A 241 14.12 -7.90 -9.75
N ALA A 242 14.21 -7.69 -11.07
CA ALA A 242 14.37 -8.78 -12.02
C ALA A 242 15.74 -9.49 -11.87
N THR A 243 16.79 -8.73 -11.60
CA THR A 243 18.17 -9.24 -11.44
C THR A 243 18.37 -10.02 -10.13
N TYR A 244 17.83 -9.54 -9.02
CA TYR A 244 17.96 -10.15 -7.68
C TYR A 244 16.79 -11.08 -7.32
N GLY A 245 15.75 -11.14 -8.16
CA GLY A 245 14.64 -12.08 -8.05
C GLY A 245 13.56 -11.71 -7.03
N SER A 246 13.78 -10.70 -6.19
CA SER A 246 12.82 -10.31 -5.14
C SER A 246 12.77 -8.80 -4.92
N GLU A 247 11.59 -8.27 -4.60
CA GLU A 247 11.43 -6.88 -4.15
C GLU A 247 11.98 -6.66 -2.74
N VAL A 248 12.14 -7.73 -1.95
CA VAL A 248 12.69 -7.68 -0.58
C VAL A 248 14.18 -8.03 -0.50
N ALA A 249 14.84 -8.26 -1.65
CA ALA A 249 16.29 -8.45 -1.68
C ALA A 249 17.01 -7.23 -1.10
N GLU A 250 18.10 -7.45 -0.36
CA GLU A 250 18.84 -6.40 0.36
C GLU A 250 19.30 -5.28 -0.58
N GLU A 251 19.79 -5.62 -1.77
CA GLU A 251 20.24 -4.66 -2.77
C GLU A 251 19.10 -3.77 -3.28
N VAL A 252 17.91 -4.37 -3.46
CA VAL A 252 16.71 -3.64 -3.88
C VAL A 252 16.21 -2.75 -2.74
N GLN A 253 16.26 -3.23 -1.50
CA GLN A 253 15.89 -2.44 -0.33
C GLN A 253 16.86 -1.29 -0.10
N PHE A 254 18.15 -1.47 -0.37
CA PHE A 254 19.13 -0.39 -0.31
C PHE A 254 18.83 0.72 -1.33
N LEU A 255 18.59 0.35 -2.60
CA LEU A 255 18.17 1.30 -3.65
C LEU A 255 16.90 2.08 -3.27
N ARG A 256 15.91 1.36 -2.71
CA ARG A 256 14.66 1.96 -2.21
C ARG A 256 14.93 2.89 -1.03
N GLY A 257 15.77 2.47 -0.10
CA GLY A 257 16.17 3.26 1.07
C GLY A 257 16.83 4.57 0.67
N PHE A 258 17.78 4.54 -0.27
CA PHE A 258 18.36 5.76 -0.83
C PHE A 258 17.29 6.67 -1.42
N ARG A 259 16.42 6.13 -2.28
CA ARG A 259 15.37 6.93 -2.92
C ARG A 259 14.41 7.55 -1.89
N GLU A 260 13.91 6.75 -0.97
CA GLU A 260 12.83 7.14 -0.06
C GLU A 260 13.35 8.03 1.08
N LYS A 261 14.49 7.67 1.68
CA LYS A 261 15.02 8.39 2.85
C LYS A 261 15.94 9.56 2.49
N ILE A 262 16.59 9.52 1.33
CA ILE A 262 17.59 10.53 0.94
C ILE A 262 17.06 11.36 -0.21
N ALA A 263 16.82 10.77 -1.39
CA ALA A 263 16.45 11.56 -2.57
C ALA A 263 15.10 12.29 -2.38
N TYR A 264 14.08 11.62 -1.86
CA TYR A 264 12.77 12.24 -1.63
C TYR A 264 12.69 13.16 -0.40
N SER A 265 13.76 13.22 0.40
CA SER A 265 13.84 14.16 1.53
C SER A 265 14.25 15.58 1.11
N THR A 266 14.68 15.77 -0.15
CA THR A 266 15.26 17.03 -0.65
C THR A 266 14.53 17.53 -1.89
N PHE A 267 14.46 18.85 -2.06
CA PHE A 267 13.88 19.50 -3.22
C PHE A 267 14.64 19.16 -4.50
N ALA A 268 15.97 19.22 -4.50
CA ALA A 268 16.79 18.83 -5.64
C ALA A 268 16.61 17.34 -5.98
N GLY A 269 16.60 16.46 -4.98
CA GLY A 269 16.43 15.02 -5.16
C GLY A 269 15.04 14.63 -5.69
N VAL A 270 13.97 15.22 -5.18
CA VAL A 270 12.59 14.97 -5.68
C VAL A 270 12.48 15.36 -7.16
N ASN A 271 12.98 16.53 -7.54
CA ASN A 271 12.91 17.01 -8.92
C ASN A 271 13.80 16.19 -9.87
N PHE A 272 15.02 15.86 -9.47
CA PHE A 272 15.88 14.96 -10.24
C PHE A 272 15.21 13.60 -10.44
N MET A 273 14.64 13.02 -9.38
CA MET A 273 13.95 11.73 -9.47
C MET A 273 12.77 11.77 -10.43
N ASP A 274 12.09 12.89 -10.62
CA ASP A 274 11.02 13.00 -11.62
C ASP A 274 11.56 12.84 -13.06
N VAL A 275 12.65 13.53 -13.39
CA VAL A 275 13.35 13.39 -14.67
C VAL A 275 13.89 11.97 -14.86
N PHE A 276 14.61 11.47 -13.84
CA PHE A 276 15.18 10.13 -13.87
C PHE A 276 14.11 9.06 -14.05
N ASN A 277 12.99 9.14 -13.34
CA ASN A 277 11.91 8.16 -13.45
C ASN A 277 11.30 8.17 -14.85
N THR A 278 11.08 9.35 -15.43
CA THR A 278 10.54 9.47 -16.80
C THR A 278 11.43 8.75 -17.81
N TRP A 279 12.75 8.93 -17.70
CA TRP A 279 13.72 8.22 -18.53
C TRP A 279 13.80 6.72 -18.20
N TYR A 280 13.93 6.35 -16.92
CA TYR A 280 14.11 4.98 -16.48
C TYR A 280 12.91 4.08 -16.83
N TYR A 281 11.68 4.55 -16.61
CA TYR A 281 10.49 3.77 -16.90
C TYR A 281 10.14 3.73 -18.40
N SER A 282 10.79 4.54 -19.25
CA SER A 282 10.57 4.47 -20.70
C SER A 282 11.13 3.19 -21.33
N PHE A 283 12.10 2.52 -20.68
CA PHE A 283 12.74 1.31 -21.22
C PHE A 283 12.86 0.17 -20.20
N SER A 284 12.91 0.46 -18.89
CA SER A 284 13.14 -0.55 -17.87
C SER A 284 12.14 -1.71 -17.82
N PRO A 285 10.84 -1.57 -18.15
CA PRO A 285 9.92 -2.71 -18.16
C PRO A 285 10.34 -3.80 -19.16
N TYR A 286 10.75 -3.40 -20.36
CA TYR A 286 11.20 -4.32 -21.40
C TYR A 286 12.50 -5.05 -21.00
N VAL A 287 13.45 -4.30 -20.43
CA VAL A 287 14.71 -4.88 -19.93
C VAL A 287 14.46 -5.83 -18.76
N ALA A 288 13.60 -5.46 -17.81
CA ALA A 288 13.27 -6.28 -16.66
C ALA A 288 12.59 -7.60 -17.06
N GLU A 289 11.70 -7.58 -18.04
CA GLU A 289 11.07 -8.80 -18.55
C GLU A 289 12.09 -9.71 -19.23
N THR A 290 13.00 -9.15 -20.04
CA THR A 290 14.09 -9.90 -20.68
C THR A 290 14.98 -10.59 -19.63
N ILE A 291 15.33 -9.89 -18.54
CA ILE A 291 16.13 -10.45 -17.45
C ILE A 291 15.40 -11.61 -16.74
N ARG A 292 14.07 -11.55 -16.63
CA ARG A 292 13.27 -12.62 -16.01
C ARG A 292 13.26 -13.89 -16.84
N VAL A 293 13.20 -13.76 -18.17
CA VAL A 293 13.15 -14.88 -19.10
C VAL A 293 14.51 -15.57 -19.23
N TYR A 294 15.61 -14.81 -19.26
CA TYR A 294 16.95 -15.36 -19.51
C TYR A 294 17.81 -15.42 -18.24
N GLU A 295 17.94 -16.60 -17.63
CA GLU A 295 18.70 -16.80 -16.38
C GLU A 295 20.17 -16.32 -16.43
N PRO A 296 20.96 -16.58 -17.51
CA PRO A 296 22.33 -16.10 -17.58
C PRO A 296 22.43 -14.56 -17.58
N LEU A 297 21.40 -13.88 -18.11
CA LEU A 297 21.35 -12.42 -18.15
C LEU A 297 21.23 -11.83 -16.74
N LYS A 298 20.66 -12.55 -15.77
CA LYS A 298 20.66 -12.12 -14.36
C LYS A 298 22.08 -12.02 -13.82
N ASN A 299 22.95 -13.00 -14.09
CA ASN A 299 24.34 -12.97 -13.62
C ASN A 299 25.15 -11.83 -14.26
N VAL A 300 24.93 -11.60 -15.55
CA VAL A 300 25.50 -10.43 -16.26
C VAL A 300 25.02 -9.15 -15.59
N MET A 301 23.71 -9.02 -15.34
CA MET A 301 23.15 -7.83 -14.71
C MET A 301 23.59 -7.64 -13.26
N LYS A 302 23.81 -8.71 -12.48
CA LYS A 302 24.40 -8.61 -11.14
C LYS A 302 25.79 -7.98 -11.21
N THR A 303 26.60 -8.42 -12.18
CA THR A 303 27.94 -7.86 -12.41
C THR A 303 27.87 -6.39 -12.83
N VAL A 304 26.91 -6.04 -13.69
CA VAL A 304 26.67 -4.65 -14.10
C VAL A 304 26.19 -3.78 -12.94
N LEU A 305 25.31 -4.29 -12.06
CA LEU A 305 24.76 -3.52 -10.93
C LEU A 305 25.71 -3.43 -9.74
N TYR A 306 26.66 -4.35 -9.60
CA TYR A 306 27.53 -4.39 -8.42
C TYR A 306 28.36 -3.11 -8.23
N PRO A 307 29.09 -2.58 -9.24
CA PRO A 307 29.78 -1.30 -9.09
C PRO A 307 28.79 -0.14 -8.84
N LEU A 308 27.61 -0.16 -9.44
CA LEU A 308 26.59 0.87 -9.26
C LEU A 308 26.08 0.94 -7.81
N LEU A 309 25.91 -0.21 -7.15
CA LEU A 309 25.59 -0.26 -5.71
C LEU A 309 26.73 0.31 -4.87
N GLY A 310 27.99 -0.04 -5.18
CA GLY A 310 29.16 0.53 -4.51
C GLY A 310 29.27 2.05 -4.67
N ILE A 311 29.01 2.56 -5.88
CA ILE A 311 28.95 4.01 -6.15
C ILE A 311 27.87 4.65 -5.28
N LEU A 312 26.70 4.03 -5.18
CA LEU A 312 25.60 4.57 -4.39
C LEU A 312 25.89 4.56 -2.88
N HIS A 313 26.60 3.55 -2.36
CA HIS A 313 27.11 3.56 -0.98
C HIS A 313 28.01 4.77 -0.73
N LEU A 314 28.93 5.07 -1.64
CA LEU A 314 29.83 6.21 -1.51
C LEU A 314 29.09 7.56 -1.63
N SER A 315 28.11 7.65 -2.52
CA SER A 315 27.22 8.82 -2.60
C SER A 315 26.40 9.00 -1.33
N THR A 316 25.91 7.92 -0.73
CA THR A 316 25.19 7.95 0.56
C THR A 316 26.11 8.42 1.69
N ALA A 317 27.35 7.94 1.73
CA ALA A 317 28.34 8.42 2.68
C ALA A 317 28.61 9.92 2.50
N THR A 318 28.74 10.38 1.25
CA THR A 318 28.93 11.80 0.93
C THR A 318 27.77 12.67 1.41
N TYR A 319 26.52 12.21 1.19
CA TYR A 319 25.32 12.88 1.70
C TYR A 319 25.36 13.02 3.23
N ASN A 320 25.67 11.92 3.93
CA ASN A 320 25.69 11.90 5.40
C ASN A 320 26.81 12.79 5.98
N LEU A 321 27.99 12.84 5.34
CA LEU A 321 29.09 13.73 5.72
C LEU A 321 28.71 15.21 5.61
N LEU A 322 27.81 15.54 4.70
CA LEU A 322 27.29 16.89 4.48
C LEU A 322 25.92 17.11 5.15
N GLY A 323 25.59 16.33 6.18
CA GLY A 323 24.29 16.38 6.87
C GLY A 323 23.92 17.71 7.52
N PHE A 324 24.82 18.70 7.54
CA PHE A 324 24.51 20.08 7.95
C PHE A 324 23.60 20.81 6.95
N ASN A 325 23.60 20.39 5.67
CA ASN A 325 22.71 20.90 4.64
C ASN A 325 22.32 19.75 3.68
N SER A 326 21.06 19.34 3.76
CA SER A 326 20.53 18.22 2.97
C SER A 326 20.50 18.50 1.47
N GLU A 327 20.23 19.73 1.03
CA GLU A 327 20.22 20.10 -0.39
C GLU A 327 21.63 20.07 -0.99
N LEU A 328 22.60 20.66 -0.29
CA LEU A 328 24.01 20.54 -0.68
C LEU A 328 24.46 19.08 -0.69
N GLY A 329 24.08 18.32 0.35
CA GLY A 329 24.42 16.92 0.48
C GLY A 329 23.95 16.07 -0.70
N ILE A 330 22.71 16.27 -1.17
CA ILE A 330 22.19 15.49 -2.31
C ILE A 330 22.83 15.91 -3.64
N VAL A 331 23.13 17.20 -3.85
CA VAL A 331 23.83 17.68 -5.04
C VAL A 331 25.25 17.08 -5.10
N MET A 332 25.96 17.06 -3.97
CA MET A 332 27.29 16.47 -3.87
C MET A 332 27.26 14.94 -4.00
N ALA A 333 26.27 14.27 -3.43
CA ALA A 333 26.05 12.84 -3.65
C ALA A 333 25.83 12.53 -5.15
N GLY A 334 25.06 13.39 -5.83
CA GLY A 334 24.85 13.35 -7.28
C GLY A 334 26.14 13.59 -8.09
N LEU A 335 26.99 14.53 -7.67
CA LEU A 335 28.31 14.78 -8.26
C LEU A 335 29.19 13.52 -8.18
N VAL A 336 29.28 12.91 -7.00
CA VAL A 336 30.06 11.68 -6.78
C VAL A 336 29.50 10.53 -7.61
N ALA A 337 28.18 10.33 -7.60
CA ALA A 337 27.51 9.26 -8.34
C ALA A 337 27.79 9.38 -9.84
N SER A 338 27.47 10.54 -10.42
CA SER A 338 27.61 10.80 -11.85
C SER A 338 29.07 10.77 -12.31
N SER A 339 30.01 11.27 -11.49
CA SER A 339 31.44 11.19 -11.78
C SER A 339 31.93 9.75 -11.88
N LEU A 340 31.60 8.91 -10.89
CA LEU A 340 32.02 7.51 -10.85
C LEU A 340 31.30 6.67 -11.91
N ILE A 341 30.03 6.95 -12.21
CA ILE A 341 29.31 6.30 -13.31
C ILE A 341 30.04 6.59 -14.64
N GLY A 342 30.43 7.84 -14.88
CA GLY A 342 31.22 8.21 -16.07
C GLY A 342 32.52 7.40 -16.16
N LEU A 343 33.27 7.33 -15.05
CA LEU A 343 34.55 6.61 -14.99
C LEU A 343 34.41 5.09 -15.20
N VAL A 344 33.44 4.45 -14.55
CA VAL A 344 33.32 2.99 -14.54
C VAL A 344 32.62 2.48 -15.80
N TYR A 345 31.55 3.14 -16.25
CA TYR A 345 30.70 2.62 -17.32
C TYR A 345 30.96 3.27 -18.68
N PHE A 346 31.28 4.58 -18.71
CA PHE A 346 31.39 5.32 -19.98
C PHE A 346 32.83 5.48 -20.46
N THR A 347 33.83 5.57 -19.58
CA THR A 347 35.23 5.74 -19.99
C THR A 347 35.76 4.55 -20.81
N PRO A 348 35.59 3.28 -20.42
CA PRO A 348 36.09 2.15 -21.21
C PRO A 348 35.59 2.13 -22.67
N PRO A 349 34.27 2.15 -22.96
CA PRO A 349 33.80 2.16 -24.35
C PRO A 349 34.23 3.45 -25.08
N THR A 350 34.22 4.60 -24.42
CA THR A 350 34.62 5.88 -25.04
C THR A 350 36.10 5.85 -25.45
N THR A 351 36.99 5.34 -24.62
CA THR A 351 38.42 5.20 -24.96
C THR A 351 38.63 4.29 -26.16
N LEU A 352 37.91 3.17 -26.25
CA LEU A 352 37.98 2.24 -27.38
C LEU A 352 37.47 2.89 -28.67
N ILE A 353 36.36 3.61 -28.62
CA ILE A 353 35.80 4.34 -29.77
C ILE A 353 36.79 5.41 -30.25
N LEU A 354 37.33 6.23 -29.36
CA LEU A 354 38.31 7.26 -29.71
C LEU A 354 39.60 6.65 -30.26
N LEU A 355 40.05 5.50 -29.74
CA LEU A 355 41.19 4.77 -30.27
C LEU A 355 40.93 4.25 -31.70
N ALA A 356 39.75 3.67 -31.93
CA ALA A 356 39.35 3.20 -33.25
C ALA A 356 39.24 4.36 -34.27
N LEU A 357 38.67 5.50 -33.85
CA LEU A 357 38.60 6.71 -34.66
C LEU A 357 39.98 7.28 -34.99
N LYS A 358 40.89 7.32 -34.02
CA LYS A 358 42.29 7.74 -34.23
C LYS A 358 42.96 6.85 -35.27
N ARG A 359 42.78 5.52 -35.18
CA ARG A 359 43.34 4.55 -36.14
C ARG A 359 42.73 4.66 -37.53
N ARG A 360 41.42 4.94 -37.63
CA ARG A 360 40.70 5.01 -38.92
C ARG A 360 40.93 6.33 -39.66
N ILE A 361 40.95 7.45 -38.95
CA ILE A 361 40.96 8.80 -39.55
C ILE A 361 42.39 9.37 -39.59
N GLY A 362 43.32 8.85 -38.79
CA GLY A 362 44.72 9.29 -38.75
C GLY A 362 44.94 10.71 -38.18
N LYS A 363 43.87 11.43 -37.82
CA LYS A 363 43.95 12.77 -37.23
C LYS A 363 44.27 12.70 -35.73
N PRO A 364 45.04 13.66 -35.19
CA PRO A 364 45.30 13.75 -33.77
C PRO A 364 44.00 14.01 -33.00
N LEU A 365 43.88 13.39 -31.82
CA LEU A 365 42.73 13.58 -30.94
C LEU A 365 42.74 15.01 -30.36
N PRO A 366 41.57 15.58 -30.04
CA PRO A 366 41.50 16.89 -29.40
C PRO A 366 42.21 16.87 -28.04
N LYS A 367 42.85 17.98 -27.68
CA LYS A 367 43.43 18.16 -26.34
C LYS A 367 42.30 18.19 -25.30
N PRO A 368 42.50 17.64 -24.08
CA PRO A 368 41.50 17.70 -23.01
C PRO A 368 41.06 19.13 -22.66
N SER A 369 41.93 20.12 -22.87
CA SER A 369 41.62 21.55 -22.67
C SER A 369 40.49 22.07 -23.56
N ARG A 370 40.16 21.39 -24.67
CA ARG A 370 39.02 21.77 -25.51
C ARG A 370 37.66 21.50 -24.87
N LEU A 371 37.60 20.73 -23.78
CA LEU A 371 36.36 20.46 -23.04
C LEU A 371 35.87 21.64 -22.17
N TRP A 372 36.52 22.81 -22.25
CA TRP A 372 36.19 23.97 -21.44
C TRP A 372 34.72 24.43 -21.57
N PHE A 373 34.09 24.27 -22.73
CA PHE A 373 32.68 24.60 -22.91
C PHE A 373 31.74 23.74 -22.05
N LEU A 374 32.10 22.46 -21.83
CA LEU A 374 31.37 21.59 -20.92
C LEU A 374 31.55 22.04 -19.46
N VAL A 375 32.74 22.53 -19.10
CA VAL A 375 33.02 23.09 -17.77
C VAL A 375 32.17 24.34 -17.53
N VAL A 376 32.08 25.24 -18.52
CA VAL A 376 31.21 26.43 -18.44
C VAL A 376 29.75 26.03 -18.28
N GLY A 377 29.26 25.08 -19.08
CA GLY A 377 27.90 24.56 -18.95
C GLY A 377 27.65 23.92 -17.58
N TRP A 378 28.64 23.22 -17.03
CA TRP A 378 28.56 22.56 -15.72
C TRP A 378 28.46 23.57 -14.56
N PHE A 379 29.28 24.62 -14.57
CA PHE A 379 29.15 25.72 -13.62
C PHE A 379 27.82 26.46 -13.77
N GLY A 380 27.37 26.66 -15.02
CA GLY A 380 26.05 27.21 -15.30
C GLY A 380 24.93 26.36 -14.67
N ALA A 381 25.00 25.04 -14.79
CA ALA A 381 24.03 24.13 -14.17
C ALA A 381 24.04 24.23 -12.63
N LEU A 382 25.21 24.35 -11.99
CA LEU A 382 25.31 24.57 -10.55
C LEU A 382 24.67 25.89 -10.11
N ILE A 383 24.93 26.98 -10.84
CA ILE A 383 24.31 28.29 -10.56
C ILE A 383 22.79 28.18 -10.70
N LEU A 384 22.31 27.47 -11.73
CA LEU A 384 20.88 27.26 -11.92
C LEU A 384 20.25 26.37 -10.84
N ILE A 385 20.96 25.41 -10.26
CA ILE A 385 20.48 24.63 -9.11
C ILE A 385 20.27 25.55 -7.91
N VAL A 386 21.27 26.37 -7.57
CA VAL A 386 21.18 27.33 -6.44
C VAL A 386 20.04 28.33 -6.69
N LEU A 387 19.92 28.84 -7.91
CA LEU A 387 18.83 29.74 -8.29
C LEU A 387 17.46 29.04 -8.22
N ALA A 388 17.36 27.78 -8.64
CA ALA A 388 16.12 27.01 -8.58
C ALA A 388 15.68 26.72 -7.16
N GLU A 389 16.62 26.49 -6.25
CA GLU A 389 16.36 26.33 -4.82
C GLU A 389 15.85 27.65 -4.22
N PHE A 390 16.54 28.77 -4.49
CA PHE A 390 16.12 30.09 -4.00
C PHE A 390 14.73 30.50 -4.52
N LEU A 391 14.44 30.22 -5.79
CA LEU A 391 13.14 30.51 -6.40
C LEU A 391 12.08 29.42 -6.12
N ALA A 392 12.44 28.35 -5.40
CA ALA A 392 11.62 27.16 -5.20
C ALA A 392 10.96 26.63 -6.49
N SER A 393 11.68 26.72 -7.63
CA SER A 393 11.14 26.45 -8.97
C SER A 393 11.37 24.99 -9.41
N PRO A 394 10.33 24.15 -9.50
CA PRO A 394 10.50 22.73 -9.82
C PRO A 394 11.01 22.51 -11.25
N THR A 395 10.55 23.31 -12.21
CA THR A 395 10.94 23.18 -13.62
C THR A 395 12.41 23.49 -13.82
N LEU A 396 12.90 24.56 -13.19
CA LEU A 396 14.30 24.93 -13.25
C LEU A 396 15.19 23.90 -12.54
N MET A 397 14.73 23.37 -11.41
CA MET A 397 15.46 22.33 -10.67
C MET A 397 15.57 21.04 -11.49
N LYS A 398 14.49 20.61 -12.16
CA LYS A 398 14.51 19.44 -13.06
C LYS A 398 15.52 19.59 -14.20
N ALA A 399 15.47 20.73 -14.89
CA ALA A 399 16.37 21.00 -16.02
C ALA A 399 17.83 21.07 -15.56
N SER A 400 18.10 21.84 -14.50
CA SER A 400 19.46 22.06 -13.99
C SER A 400 20.10 20.79 -13.42
N THR A 401 19.38 20.02 -12.59
CA THR A 401 19.90 18.74 -12.04
C THR A 401 20.13 17.68 -13.13
N GLY A 402 19.24 17.58 -14.12
CA GLY A 402 19.43 16.70 -15.27
C GLY A 402 20.67 17.09 -16.09
N SER A 403 20.80 18.37 -16.44
CA SER A 403 21.97 18.89 -17.13
C SER A 403 23.26 18.69 -16.33
N PHE A 404 23.23 18.95 -15.03
CA PHE A 404 24.36 18.77 -14.13
C PHE A 404 24.90 17.32 -14.15
N VAL A 405 24.02 16.32 -14.05
CA VAL A 405 24.40 14.90 -14.09
C VAL A 405 25.01 14.53 -15.44
N VAL A 406 24.36 14.90 -16.56
CA VAL A 406 24.84 14.58 -17.91
C VAL A 406 26.18 15.25 -18.19
N LEU A 407 26.33 16.53 -17.84
CA LEU A 407 27.58 17.27 -18.02
C LEU A 407 28.70 16.70 -17.15
N THR A 408 28.41 16.27 -15.92
CA THR A 408 29.40 15.61 -15.06
C THR A 408 29.89 14.31 -15.69
N ILE A 409 28.99 13.45 -16.16
CA ILE A 409 29.36 12.20 -16.85
C ILE A 409 30.19 12.50 -18.10
N ALA A 410 29.79 13.47 -18.91
CA ALA A 410 30.49 13.84 -20.14
C ALA A 410 31.89 14.40 -19.85
N LEU A 411 32.04 15.24 -18.83
CA LEU A 411 33.31 15.81 -18.40
C LEU A 411 34.27 14.73 -17.90
N THR A 412 33.84 13.88 -16.96
CA THR A 412 34.71 12.84 -16.38
C THR A 412 35.12 11.83 -17.44
N THR A 413 34.17 11.38 -18.26
CA THR A 413 34.42 10.44 -19.36
C THR A 413 35.38 11.03 -20.40
N GLY A 414 35.06 12.22 -20.91
CA GLY A 414 35.84 12.87 -21.97
C GLY A 414 37.25 13.23 -21.52
N PHE A 415 37.39 13.81 -20.32
CA PHE A 415 38.69 14.19 -19.79
C PHE A 415 39.59 12.97 -19.57
N THR A 416 39.08 11.93 -18.92
CA THR A 416 39.87 10.73 -18.65
C THR A 416 40.22 9.99 -19.93
N ALA A 417 39.27 9.81 -20.85
CA ALA A 417 39.53 9.10 -22.09
C ALA A 417 40.58 9.80 -22.97
N LEU A 418 40.48 11.13 -23.12
CA LEU A 418 41.47 11.91 -23.86
C LEU A 418 42.83 11.95 -23.15
N LYS A 419 42.86 12.01 -21.81
CA LYS A 419 44.12 11.99 -21.05
C LYS A 419 44.85 10.66 -21.24
N ILE A 420 44.15 9.54 -21.15
CA ILE A 420 44.72 8.19 -21.36
C ILE A 420 45.33 8.06 -22.77
N LEU A 421 44.63 8.55 -23.79
CA LEU A 421 45.07 8.42 -25.19
C LEU A 421 46.20 9.38 -25.58
N ASN A 422 46.28 10.54 -24.93
CA ASN A 422 47.37 11.50 -25.15
C ASN A 422 48.64 11.14 -24.38
N LEU A 423 48.53 10.47 -23.21
CA LEU A 423 49.69 9.95 -22.48
C LEU A 423 50.40 8.83 -23.24
N LYS A 424 49.67 8.01 -24.01
CA LYS A 424 50.24 6.93 -24.85
C LYS A 424 50.82 7.41 -26.19
N SER A 425 50.71 8.69 -26.52
CA SER A 425 51.27 9.27 -27.75
C SER A 425 52.58 10.03 -27.56
N VAL A 426 53.07 10.08 -26.32
CA VAL A 426 54.44 10.47 -25.96
C VAL A 426 55.19 9.19 -25.66
#